data_AF-A0AAN9UT29-F1
#
_entry.id   AF-A0AAN9UT29-F1
#
_cell.length_a   1.000
_cell.length_b   1.000
_cell.length_c   1.000
_cell.angle_alpha   90.00
_cell.angle_beta   90.00
_cell.angle_gamma   90.00
#
_symmetry.space_group_name_H-M   'P 1'
#
loop_
_entity.id
_entity.type
_entity.pdbx_description
1 polymer ?
#
loop_
_entity_poly.entity_id
_entity_poly.type
_entity_poly.pdbx_seq_one_letter_code
_entity_poly.pdbx_strand_id
1 'polypeptide(L)'
;MFPFSSIPIDLPPIVLLHAVGLTLHGTRTVLQSPRTIRIRDSDDKHTPKREEGANPNPTTILVDDTLKGLLLVGIGLAYLITGAYVPAAQNIWLYASVPLRLFMAGAAGVRLCYYHYVLVPGSGRLARRQQAEARADMWMLVLADGVLGVVAGWVLGRFDGRLPGAAGW
;
A
#
# COMPACT_ATOMS: atom_id res chain seq x y z
N MET A 1 -0.51 -17.85 -31.53
CA MET A 1 -1.65 -17.84 -30.59
C MET A 1 -1.08 -18.09 -29.21
N PHE A 2 -1.10 -17.09 -28.34
CA PHE A 2 -0.65 -17.27 -26.95
C PHE A 2 -1.72 -18.06 -26.17
N PRO A 3 -1.36 -19.12 -25.43
CA PRO A 3 -2.31 -19.96 -24.70
C PRO A 3 -2.71 -19.31 -23.37
N PHE A 4 -3.32 -18.12 -23.41
CA PHE A 4 -3.84 -17.45 -22.21
C PHE A 4 -5.37 -17.52 -22.11
N SER A 5 -6.04 -18.30 -22.97
CA SER A 5 -7.50 -18.28 -23.12
C SER A 5 -8.29 -18.97 -22.00
N SER A 6 -7.66 -19.67 -21.06
CA SER A 6 -8.41 -20.53 -20.14
C SER A 6 -7.69 -20.87 -18.84
N ILE A 7 -6.97 -19.91 -18.25
CA ILE A 7 -6.63 -20.02 -16.83
C ILE A 7 -7.77 -19.34 -16.07
N PRO A 8 -8.74 -20.08 -15.52
CA PRO A 8 -9.76 -19.47 -14.68
C PRO A 8 -9.05 -18.86 -13.48
N ILE A 9 -9.02 -17.52 -13.43
CA ILE A 9 -8.52 -16.79 -12.27
C ILE A 9 -9.52 -17.06 -11.15
N ASP A 10 -9.19 -17.99 -10.27
CA ASP A 10 -10.03 -18.42 -9.14
C ASP A 10 -9.75 -17.52 -7.93
N LEU A 11 -9.95 -16.21 -8.12
CA LEU A 11 -9.91 -15.21 -7.05
C LEU A 11 -11.30 -14.65 -6.82
N PRO A 12 -11.67 -14.34 -5.57
CA PRO A 12 -12.83 -13.51 -5.30
C PRO A 12 -12.76 -12.21 -6.13
N PRO A 13 -13.82 -11.84 -6.87
CA PRO A 13 -13.79 -10.70 -7.80
C PRO A 13 -13.31 -9.40 -7.17
N ILE A 14 -13.60 -9.20 -5.88
CA ILE A 14 -13.17 -8.04 -5.10
C ILE A 14 -11.64 -7.99 -4.93
N VAL A 15 -11.00 -9.14 -4.68
CA VAL A 15 -9.55 -9.24 -4.49
C VAL A 15 -8.85 -9.08 -5.83
N LEU A 16 -9.43 -9.62 -6.90
CA LEU A 16 -8.94 -9.41 -8.26
C LEU A 16 -8.96 -7.93 -8.65
N LEU A 17 -10.10 -7.25 -8.44
CA LEU A 17 -10.22 -5.82 -8.71
C LEU A 17 -9.19 -5.00 -7.92
N HIS A 18 -8.98 -5.35 -6.66
CA HIS A 18 -8.00 -4.67 -5.81
C HIS A 18 -6.56 -4.93 -6.28
N ALA A 19 -6.21 -6.17 -6.65
CA ALA A 19 -4.88 -6.51 -7.16
C ALA A 19 -4.57 -5.77 -8.47
N VAL A 20 -5.53 -5.70 -9.39
CA VAL A 20 -5.43 -4.90 -10.61
C VAL A 20 -5.28 -3.41 -10.27
N GLY A 21 -6.09 -2.91 -9.35
CA GLY A 21 -6.04 -1.52 -8.88
C GLY A 21 -4.68 -1.14 -8.29
N LEU A 22 -4.13 -1.96 -7.39
CA LEU A 22 -2.79 -1.78 -6.81
C LEU A 22 -1.71 -1.80 -7.89
N THR A 23 -1.82 -2.72 -8.85
CA THR A 23 -0.83 -2.83 -9.94
C THR A 23 -0.86 -1.58 -10.81
N LEU A 24 -2.03 -1.16 -11.27
CA LEU A 24 -2.19 0.05 -12.09
C LEU A 24 -1.77 1.31 -11.34
N HIS A 25 -2.15 1.43 -10.06
CA HIS A 25 -1.78 2.57 -9.23
C HIS A 25 -0.28 2.61 -8.99
N GLY A 26 0.34 1.49 -8.63
CA GLY A 26 1.79 1.38 -8.45
C GLY A 26 2.55 1.71 -9.74
N THR A 27 2.12 1.16 -10.89
CA THR A 27 2.74 1.45 -12.19
C THR A 27 2.63 2.94 -12.51
N ARG A 28 1.46 3.54 -12.29
CA ARG A 28 1.29 4.98 -12.47
C ARG A 28 2.23 5.78 -11.58
N THR A 29 2.36 5.45 -10.30
CA THR A 29 3.25 6.15 -9.36
C THR A 29 4.71 6.02 -9.78
N VAL A 30 5.15 4.83 -10.20
CA VAL A 30 6.52 4.62 -10.73
C VAL A 30 6.75 5.44 -12.00
N LEU A 31 5.78 5.52 -12.90
CA LEU A 31 5.89 6.28 -14.16
C LEU A 31 5.81 7.80 -13.97
N GLN A 32 5.07 8.26 -12.96
CA GLN A 32 4.90 9.68 -12.65
C GLN A 32 6.01 10.21 -11.73
N SER A 33 6.76 9.33 -11.05
CA SER A 33 7.90 9.74 -10.23
C SER A 33 8.98 10.37 -11.10
N PRO A 34 9.40 11.63 -10.85
CA PRO A 34 10.44 12.28 -11.63
C PRO A 34 11.73 11.46 -11.57
N ARG A 35 12.23 10.97 -12.72
CA ARG A 35 13.51 10.28 -12.80
C ARG A 35 14.66 11.27 -12.63
N THR A 36 15.05 11.57 -11.40
CA THR A 36 16.33 12.23 -11.11
C THR A 36 17.09 11.47 -10.04
N ILE A 37 17.73 10.38 -10.46
CA ILE A 37 18.86 9.82 -9.73
C ILE A 37 20.02 10.82 -9.88
N ARG A 38 20.19 11.73 -8.92
CA ARG A 38 21.48 12.40 -8.69
C ARG A 38 22.14 11.70 -7.52
N ILE A 39 22.99 10.74 -7.84
CA ILE A 39 24.05 10.28 -6.93
C ILE A 39 24.92 11.52 -6.69
N ARG A 40 24.82 12.12 -5.50
CA ARG A 40 25.77 13.13 -5.07
C ARG A 40 26.98 12.37 -4.54
N ASP A 41 28.00 12.22 -5.39
CA ASP A 41 29.32 11.81 -4.94
C ASP A 41 29.75 12.74 -3.80
N SER A 42 30.02 12.11 -2.66
CA SER A 42 30.49 12.78 -1.45
C SER A 42 32.00 12.85 -1.51
N ASP A 43 32.50 13.83 -2.26
CA ASP A 43 33.87 14.30 -2.12
C ASP A 43 33.85 15.82 -2.31
N ASP A 44 33.60 16.55 -1.21
CA ASP A 44 34.37 17.77 -1.01
C ASP A 44 34.37 18.25 0.44
N LYS A 45 35.58 18.49 0.94
CA LYS A 45 35.89 19.12 2.22
C LYS A 45 35.64 20.63 2.10
N HIS A 46 34.78 21.23 2.93
CA HIS A 46 35.05 22.47 3.68
C HIS A 46 33.81 22.93 4.49
N THR A 47 34.11 23.62 5.59
CA THR A 47 33.31 23.87 6.80
C THR A 47 32.40 25.13 6.69
N PRO A 48 31.86 25.70 7.79
CA PRO A 48 30.42 25.74 8.08
C PRO A 48 29.81 27.15 7.93
N LYS A 49 28.46 27.25 7.84
CA LYS A 49 27.64 28.28 8.53
C LYS A 49 26.18 28.30 8.07
N ARG A 50 25.33 28.53 9.07
CA ARG A 50 24.02 29.23 9.07
C ARG A 50 22.77 28.37 8.85
N GLU A 51 22.07 28.19 9.96
CA GLU A 51 20.66 27.80 10.04
C GLU A 51 19.78 28.79 9.28
N GLU A 52 19.06 28.33 8.25
CA GLU A 52 17.87 29.02 7.74
C GLU A 52 16.99 28.05 6.94
N GLY A 53 15.85 27.67 7.54
CA GLY A 53 14.74 26.98 6.87
C GLY A 53 14.98 25.50 6.61
N ALA A 54 14.25 24.63 7.31
CA ALA A 54 14.10 23.22 6.98
C ALA A 54 13.54 23.08 5.54
N ASN A 55 14.43 23.08 4.56
CA ASN A 55 14.16 22.64 3.20
C ASN A 55 14.10 21.12 3.28
N PRO A 56 12.92 20.47 3.17
CA PRO A 56 12.87 19.02 3.16
C PRO A 56 13.69 18.58 1.95
N ASN A 57 14.80 17.88 2.21
CA ASN A 57 15.68 17.37 1.17
C ASN A 57 14.81 16.75 0.06
N PRO A 58 14.83 17.29 -1.17
CA PRO A 58 13.96 16.79 -2.24
C PRO A 58 14.29 15.33 -2.60
N THR A 59 15.44 14.84 -2.16
CA THR A 59 15.89 13.44 -2.27
C THR A 59 15.11 12.46 -1.41
N THR A 60 14.59 12.85 -0.24
CA THR A 60 13.89 11.91 0.66
C THR A 60 12.52 11.54 0.09
N ILE A 61 11.78 12.53 -0.40
CA ILE A 61 10.43 12.37 -0.95
C ILE A 61 10.45 11.56 -2.27
N LEU A 62 11.49 11.73 -3.09
CA LEU A 62 11.60 11.11 -4.42
C LEU A 62 11.88 9.59 -4.38
N VAL A 63 12.66 9.14 -3.40
CA VAL A 63 12.97 7.72 -3.20
C VAL A 63 11.77 6.99 -2.60
N ASP A 64 11.05 7.65 -1.69
CA ASP A 64 9.90 7.08 -1.00
C ASP A 64 8.73 6.80 -1.97
N ASP A 65 8.42 7.71 -2.89
CA ASP A 65 7.30 7.52 -3.83
C ASP A 65 7.58 6.44 -4.87
N THR A 66 8.82 6.35 -5.36
CA THR A 66 9.23 5.33 -6.32
C THR A 66 9.22 3.94 -5.67
N LEU A 67 9.74 3.84 -4.44
CA LEU A 67 9.73 2.60 -3.68
C LEU A 67 8.30 2.17 -3.31
N LYS A 68 7.45 3.11 -2.89
CA LYS A 68 6.00 2.89 -2.67
C LYS A 68 5.34 2.35 -3.93
N GLY A 69 5.60 2.96 -5.08
CA GLY A 69 5.08 2.50 -6.37
C GLY A 69 5.54 1.09 -6.74
N LEU A 70 6.82 0.78 -6.58
CA LEU A 70 7.37 -0.55 -6.86
C LEU A 70 6.77 -1.61 -5.93
N LEU A 71 6.59 -1.27 -4.65
CA LEU A 71 6.00 -2.14 -3.64
C LEU A 71 4.53 -2.44 -3.97
N LEU A 72 3.76 -1.43 -4.38
CA LEU A 72 2.38 -1.59 -4.85
C LEU A 72 2.27 -2.50 -6.08
N VAL A 73 3.16 -2.32 -7.06
CA VAL A 73 3.23 -3.22 -8.24
C VAL A 73 3.59 -4.63 -7.80
N GLY A 74 4.61 -4.81 -6.97
CA GLY A 74 5.06 -6.13 -6.51
C GLY A 74 3.97 -6.89 -5.77
N ILE A 75 3.26 -6.23 -4.86
CA ILE A 75 2.10 -6.83 -4.16
C ILE A 75 0.98 -7.16 -5.15
N GLY A 76 0.60 -6.22 -6.02
CA GLY A 76 -0.47 -6.43 -7.00
C GLY A 76 -0.17 -7.60 -7.94
N LEU A 77 1.06 -7.69 -8.46
CA LEU A 77 1.51 -8.79 -9.30
C LEU A 77 1.53 -10.11 -8.53
N ALA A 78 1.98 -10.12 -7.27
CA ALA A 78 2.01 -11.32 -6.45
C ALA A 78 0.60 -11.91 -6.27
N TYR A 79 -0.42 -11.07 -6.06
CA TYR A 79 -1.82 -11.54 -6.01
C TYR A 79 -2.32 -12.07 -7.35
N LEU A 80 -2.02 -11.38 -8.45
CA LEU A 80 -2.44 -11.80 -9.79
C LEU A 80 -1.80 -13.13 -10.19
N ILE A 81 -0.51 -13.30 -9.90
CA ILE A 81 0.23 -14.54 -10.17
C ILE A 81 -0.33 -15.64 -9.27
N THR A 82 -0.39 -15.43 -7.94
CA THR A 82 -0.81 -16.50 -7.03
C THR A 82 -2.23 -16.97 -7.29
N GLY A 83 -3.19 -16.10 -7.59
CA GLY A 83 -4.54 -16.56 -7.89
C GLY A 83 -4.81 -16.90 -9.37
N ALA A 84 -3.83 -16.73 -10.26
CA ALA A 84 -3.84 -17.41 -11.56
C ALA A 84 -3.42 -18.88 -11.43
N TYR A 85 -2.57 -19.23 -10.47
CA TYR A 85 -1.99 -20.58 -10.35
C TYR A 85 -2.50 -21.39 -9.16
N VAL A 86 -3.07 -20.75 -8.13
CA VAL A 86 -3.52 -21.40 -6.89
C VAL A 86 -5.01 -21.13 -6.66
N PRO A 87 -5.85 -22.18 -6.56
CA PRO A 87 -7.26 -22.04 -6.23
C PRO A 87 -7.49 -21.30 -4.91
N ALA A 88 -8.58 -20.55 -4.80
CA ALA A 88 -8.87 -19.75 -3.60
C ALA A 88 -8.85 -20.57 -2.31
N ALA A 89 -9.31 -21.82 -2.37
CA ALA A 89 -9.35 -22.73 -1.22
C ALA A 89 -7.97 -23.12 -0.67
N GLN A 90 -6.92 -23.04 -1.48
CA GLN A 90 -5.54 -23.45 -1.13
C GLN A 90 -4.59 -22.25 -1.03
N ASN A 91 -5.07 -21.05 -1.35
CA ASN A 91 -4.23 -19.86 -1.40
C ASN A 91 -4.00 -19.29 0.00
N ILE A 92 -2.92 -19.73 0.67
CA ILE A 92 -2.57 -19.25 2.01
C ILE A 92 -2.39 -17.73 2.08
N TRP A 93 -1.93 -17.10 0.99
CA TRP A 93 -1.74 -15.65 0.92
C TRP A 93 -3.08 -14.92 0.96
N LEU A 94 -4.10 -15.48 0.32
CA LEU A 94 -5.46 -14.95 0.34
C LEU A 94 -6.02 -14.95 1.77
N TYR A 95 -5.93 -16.07 2.49
CA TYR A 95 -6.38 -16.17 3.87
C TYR A 95 -5.57 -15.28 4.81
N ALA A 96 -4.23 -15.36 4.77
CA ALA A 96 -3.35 -14.59 5.64
C ALA A 96 -3.50 -13.07 5.46
N SER A 97 -3.92 -12.62 4.28
CA SER A 97 -4.15 -11.20 4.02
C SER A 97 -5.35 -10.62 4.76
N VAL A 98 -6.36 -11.42 5.09
CA VAL A 98 -7.59 -10.95 5.75
C VAL A 98 -7.29 -10.28 7.09
N PRO A 99 -6.68 -10.96 8.08
CA PRO A 99 -6.37 -10.33 9.36
C PRO A 99 -5.36 -9.18 9.21
N LEU A 100 -4.42 -9.28 8.27
CA LEU A 100 -3.44 -8.22 8.02
C LEU A 100 -4.12 -6.93 7.53
N ARG A 101 -5.05 -7.03 6.58
CA ARG A 101 -5.81 -5.89 6.06
C ARG A 101 -6.65 -5.23 7.14
N LEU A 102 -7.34 -6.04 7.95
CA LEU A 102 -8.13 -5.53 9.08
C LEU A 102 -7.24 -4.85 10.12
N PHE A 103 -6.07 -5.40 10.41
CA PHE A 103 -5.10 -4.79 11.31
C PHE A 103 -4.58 -3.45 10.78
N MET A 104 -4.16 -3.41 9.51
CA MET A 104 -3.67 -2.19 8.86
C MET A 104 -4.74 -1.11 8.78
N ALA A 105 -5.97 -1.48 8.42
CA ALA A 105 -7.12 -0.58 8.45
C ALA A 105 -7.42 -0.09 9.87
N GLY A 106 -7.36 -0.96 10.87
CA GLY A 106 -7.52 -0.58 12.27
C GLY A 106 -6.46 0.41 12.74
N ALA A 107 -5.18 0.13 12.48
CA ALA A 107 -4.07 1.01 12.82
C ALA A 107 -4.18 2.38 12.13
N ALA A 108 -4.55 2.39 10.84
CA ALA A 108 -4.80 3.61 10.09
C ALA A 108 -5.99 4.40 10.65
N GLY A 109 -7.07 3.72 11.05
CA GLY A 109 -8.24 4.31 11.67
C GLY A 109 -7.91 4.95 13.03
N VAL A 110 -7.16 4.26 13.88
CA VAL A 110 -6.69 4.82 15.17
C VAL A 110 -5.83 6.06 14.94
N ARG A 111 -4.91 6.00 13.96
CA ARG A 111 -4.08 7.16 13.60
C ARG A 111 -4.90 8.33 13.09
N LEU A 112 -5.93 8.09 12.28
CA LEU A 112 -6.87 9.13 11.81
C LEU A 112 -7.63 9.76 12.98
N CYS A 113 -8.15 8.95 13.90
CA CYS A 113 -8.82 9.44 15.10
C CYS A 113 -7.87 10.31 15.94
N TYR A 114 -6.64 9.86 16.16
CA TYR A 114 -5.63 10.64 16.87
C TYR A 114 -5.33 12.00 16.20
N TYR A 115 -5.15 12.01 14.88
CA TYR A 115 -4.95 13.25 14.11
C TYR A 115 -6.17 14.18 14.11
N HIS A 116 -7.38 13.63 14.20
CA HIS A 116 -8.60 14.42 14.26
C HIS A 116 -8.77 15.07 15.64
N TYR A 117 -8.41 14.36 16.72
CA TYR A 117 -8.61 14.83 18.09
C TYR A 117 -7.48 15.69 18.66
N VAL A 118 -6.21 15.46 18.28
CA VAL A 118 -5.05 16.00 19.03
C VAL A 118 -4.25 17.07 18.27
N LEU A 119 -4.36 17.15 16.94
CA LEU A 119 -3.38 17.90 16.12
C LEU A 119 -4.04 18.84 15.11
N VAL A 120 -4.74 19.90 15.55
CA VAL A 120 -4.82 21.15 14.76
C VAL A 120 -5.03 22.37 15.67
N PRO A 121 -3.94 23.08 16.03
CA PRO A 121 -3.94 24.50 15.69
C PRO A 121 -2.60 24.96 15.06
N GLY A 122 -2.68 25.83 14.03
CA GLY A 122 -1.57 26.72 13.68
C GLY A 122 -0.69 26.39 12.46
N SER A 123 -0.95 25.32 11.70
CA SER A 123 -0.10 24.97 10.54
C SER A 123 -0.37 25.87 9.31
N GLY A 124 0.70 26.33 8.65
CA GLY A 124 0.64 27.14 7.41
C GLY A 124 0.01 26.39 6.22
N ARG A 125 -0.32 27.11 5.13
CA ARG A 125 -1.08 26.57 3.97
C ARG A 125 -0.48 25.30 3.36
N LEU A 126 0.85 25.21 3.26
CA LEU A 126 1.55 24.05 2.69
C LEU A 126 1.45 22.82 3.60
N ALA A 127 1.63 23.00 4.92
CA ALA A 127 1.49 21.92 5.90
C ALA A 127 0.05 21.36 5.95
N ARG A 128 -0.97 22.22 5.81
CA ARG A 128 -2.37 21.78 5.73
C ARG A 128 -2.64 20.93 4.49
N ARG A 129 -2.03 21.26 3.35
CA ARG A 129 -2.20 20.50 2.11
C ARG A 129 -1.58 19.11 2.22
N GLN A 130 -0.34 19.01 2.69
CA GLN A 130 0.31 17.72 2.96
C GLN A 130 -0.46 16.89 4.00
N GLN A 131 -0.97 17.53 5.06
CA GLN A 131 -1.82 16.84 6.05
C GLN A 131 -3.14 16.35 5.46
N ALA A 132 -3.76 17.11 4.54
CA ALA A 132 -4.98 16.69 3.86
C ALA A 132 -4.72 15.50 2.93
N GLU A 133 -3.61 15.50 2.20
CA GLU A 133 -3.18 14.38 1.36
C GLU A 133 -2.88 13.14 2.21
N ALA A 134 -2.14 13.28 3.32
CA ALA A 134 -1.88 12.17 4.24
C ALA A 134 -3.17 11.62 4.89
N ARG A 135 -4.12 12.49 5.23
CA ARG A 135 -5.44 12.06 5.73
C ARG A 135 -6.23 11.33 4.66
N ALA A 136 -6.23 11.81 3.42
CA ALA A 136 -6.90 11.15 2.31
C ALA A 136 -6.31 9.76 2.03
N ASP A 137 -4.98 9.64 2.03
CA ASP A 137 -4.27 8.36 1.90
C ASP A 137 -4.65 7.38 3.02
N MET A 138 -4.72 7.85 4.27
CA MET A 138 -5.14 7.02 5.41
C MET A 138 -6.61 6.61 5.29
N TRP A 139 -7.51 7.50 4.87
CA TRP A 139 -8.91 7.16 4.65
C TRP A 139 -9.08 6.14 3.54
N MET A 140 -8.32 6.30 2.44
CA MET A 140 -8.29 5.31 1.37
C MET A 140 -7.79 3.96 1.89
N LEU A 141 -6.77 3.92 2.75
CA LEU A 141 -6.31 2.67 3.35
C LEU A 141 -7.39 2.03 4.24
N VAL A 142 -8.03 2.80 5.13
CA VAL A 142 -9.10 2.30 5.99
C VAL A 142 -10.26 1.75 5.18
N LEU A 143 -10.70 2.49 4.16
CA LEU A 143 -11.83 2.08 3.33
C LEU A 143 -11.46 0.90 2.43
N ALA A 144 -10.34 0.99 1.71
CA ALA A 144 -9.90 -0.05 0.81
C ALA A 144 -9.59 -1.33 1.58
N ASP A 145 -8.64 -1.32 2.52
CA ASP A 145 -8.25 -2.55 3.21
C ASP A 145 -9.28 -2.98 4.27
N GLY A 146 -10.00 -2.06 4.90
CA GLY A 146 -11.05 -2.41 5.85
C GLY A 146 -12.21 -3.11 5.16
N VAL A 147 -12.80 -2.50 4.12
CA VAL A 147 -13.91 -3.11 3.38
C VAL A 147 -13.45 -4.40 2.69
N LEU A 148 -12.28 -4.39 2.06
CA LEU A 148 -11.79 -5.58 1.38
C LEU A 148 -11.47 -6.71 2.36
N GLY A 149 -10.91 -6.41 3.53
CA GLY A 149 -10.69 -7.38 4.60
C GLY A 149 -11.99 -7.99 5.12
N VAL A 150 -13.02 -7.15 5.34
CA VAL A 150 -14.35 -7.63 5.76
C VAL A 150 -15.00 -8.51 4.71
N VAL A 151 -15.04 -8.05 3.45
CA VAL A 151 -15.67 -8.79 2.35
C VAL A 151 -14.90 -10.08 2.05
N ALA A 152 -13.57 -10.04 2.02
CA ALA A 152 -12.75 -11.23 1.80
C ALA A 152 -12.95 -12.25 2.93
N GLY A 153 -12.93 -11.82 4.19
CA GLY A 153 -13.21 -12.73 5.31
C GLY A 153 -14.63 -13.30 5.29
N TRP A 154 -15.62 -12.51 4.85
CA TRP A 154 -16.99 -12.97 4.66
C TRP A 154 -17.09 -14.04 3.56
N VAL A 155 -16.50 -13.78 2.39
CA VAL A 155 -16.49 -14.70 1.24
C VAL A 155 -15.75 -16.00 1.57
N LEU A 156 -14.65 -15.92 2.32
CA LEU A 156 -13.89 -17.08 2.77
C LEU A 156 -14.54 -17.78 3.97
N GLY A 157 -15.54 -17.16 4.62
CA GLY A 157 -16.21 -17.65 5.82
C GLY A 157 -15.34 -17.63 7.09
N ARG A 158 -14.22 -16.91 7.09
CA ARG A 158 -13.24 -16.91 8.19
C ARG A 158 -12.34 -15.67 8.18
N PHE A 159 -11.93 -15.27 9.37
CA PHE A 159 -11.13 -14.06 9.63
C PHE A 159 -9.79 -14.33 10.32
N ASP A 160 -9.55 -15.58 10.72
CA ASP A 160 -8.35 -16.02 11.44
C ASP A 160 -7.10 -16.14 10.55
N GLY A 161 -7.28 -16.03 9.23
CA GLY A 161 -6.24 -16.16 8.23
C GLY A 161 -5.71 -17.58 8.05
N ARG A 162 -6.41 -18.59 8.56
CA ARG A 162 -6.00 -20.00 8.45
C ARG A 162 -6.73 -20.70 7.32
N LEU A 163 -5.98 -21.54 6.61
CA LEU A 163 -6.53 -22.44 5.60
C LEU A 163 -7.58 -23.39 6.22
N PRO A 164 -8.64 -23.74 5.48
CA PRO A 164 -9.56 -24.79 5.88
C PRO A 164 -8.82 -26.12 6.02
N GLY A 165 -9.01 -26.81 7.14
CA GLY A 165 -8.31 -28.07 7.46
C GLY A 165 -6.98 -27.93 8.20
N ALA A 166 -6.46 -26.72 8.42
CA ALA A 166 -5.21 -26.50 9.15
C ALA A 166 -5.33 -26.58 10.70
N ALA A 167 -6.49 -26.99 11.23
CA ALA A 167 -6.81 -26.96 12.67
C ALA A 167 -6.23 -28.13 13.49
N GLY A 168 -5.25 -28.88 12.98
CA GLY A 168 -4.83 -30.15 13.57
C GLY A 168 -3.33 -30.44 13.57
N TRP A 169 -2.47 -29.42 13.54
CA TRP A 169 -1.02 -29.58 13.70
C TRP A 169 -0.52 -28.80 14.92
#